data_AF-A0A2M7KR26-F1
#
_entry.id   AF-A0A2M7KR26-F1
#
_cell.length_a   1.000
_cell.length_b   1.000
_cell.length_c   1.000
_cell.angle_alpha   90.00
_cell.angle_beta   90.00
_cell.angle_gamma   90.00
#
_symmetry.space_group_name_H-M   'P 1'
#
loop_
_entity.id
_entity.type
_entity.pdbx_description
1 polymer ?
#
loop_
_entity_poly.entity_id
_entity_poly.type
_entity_poly.pdbx_seq_one_letter_code
_entity_poly.pdbx_strand_id
1 'polypeptide(L)'
;MRMLTVLLGGVALMSSAASGAEQHRVVKLSTVCLLDGAQYRTQDYVLGAVAEACRRTKSDLVVAPYMPFLSFDAARAAADLAPFAALARAQGTYLSVALKEQADGKTYATSVLLDRQGKLAFKWRKTHAFPDDDGLALGESLDVCRTDFGVLGATIGTDFYFPEVYEVLRMKGADILLWQHFPERFRDHSGWEPLLQARAFDSHAHLVAALYADPRAYLTNRYEIGMQGTAFGRSMLLNRVGCPIADTGYEEGVATATVDLDKRKVDMGDGWERGENLFYVNSLGDRTAFKPVAEPWSASDTWSASDTWQPPKLPAFKKRTARLAVIAMDPANMWRNEQVPERLLALLDEAAKLNPDLALLSEQSAKEEDETTRKAFAMVAERARKMKAYLCIGGLGNKEQMSIARIWDREGNEVYGQPLYWVKGFPELKVLDTDFARIACHSCGDLYTPMFDRTLAVKGAELILDPSQMWGPNGRVNETLLRARAIDNGVWIACAHWNSSDPSLRSLIVDPYGQVMAGSKFQQEGVFWVDLDFDNKRVYYEGKQAEQPKRGETGIPSYYTEDLPEQKAGWRERVFARRRPELYGIIPTANDVTMKYRPAKSPFNQQ
;
A
#
# COMPACT_ATOMS: atom_id res chain seq x y z
N MET A 1 -11.47 -17.61 51.82
CA MET A 1 -11.56 -17.21 50.39
C MET A 1 -11.17 -15.74 50.28
N ARG A 2 -9.92 -15.47 49.89
CA ARG A 2 -9.40 -14.11 49.66
C ARG A 2 -9.66 -13.75 48.20
N MET A 3 -10.44 -12.69 47.97
CA MET A 3 -10.57 -12.05 46.66
C MET A 3 -9.40 -11.07 46.50
N LEU A 4 -8.64 -11.23 45.42
CA LEU A 4 -7.55 -10.34 45.03
C LEU A 4 -8.12 -9.28 44.09
N THR A 5 -8.12 -8.03 44.53
CA THR A 5 -8.45 -6.85 43.72
C THR A 5 -7.20 -6.41 42.97
N VAL A 6 -7.22 -6.46 41.63
CA VAL A 6 -6.16 -5.88 40.79
C VAL A 6 -6.56 -4.43 40.46
N LEU A 7 -5.76 -3.48 40.91
CA LEU A 7 -5.86 -2.07 40.58
C LEU A 7 -5.42 -1.82 39.13
N LEU A 8 -6.35 -1.37 38.28
CA LEU A 8 -6.06 -0.68 37.02
C LEU A 8 -5.86 0.81 37.34
N GLY A 9 -4.64 1.31 37.13
CA GLY A 9 -4.30 2.72 37.27
C GLY A 9 -5.03 3.57 36.23
N GLY A 10 -5.88 4.48 36.71
CA GLY A 10 -6.62 5.42 35.87
C GLY A 10 -5.73 6.52 35.30
N VAL A 11 -5.81 6.72 33.98
CA VAL A 11 -5.38 7.95 33.32
C VAL A 11 -6.47 8.99 33.58
N ALA A 12 -6.14 10.03 34.34
CA ALA A 12 -7.05 11.15 34.60
C ALA A 12 -7.24 11.96 33.30
N LEU A 13 -8.43 11.84 32.70
CA LEU A 13 -8.94 12.77 31.69
C LEU A 13 -9.26 14.09 32.38
N MET A 14 -8.33 15.06 32.33
CA MET A 14 -8.69 16.46 32.56
C MET A 14 -9.29 17.02 31.27
N SER A 15 -10.61 17.11 31.24
CA SER A 15 -11.36 17.87 30.24
C SER A 15 -11.22 19.36 30.52
N SER A 16 -10.36 20.06 29.79
CA SER A 16 -10.52 21.51 29.60
C SER A 16 -11.28 21.73 28.30
N ALA A 17 -12.58 21.94 28.40
CA ALA A 17 -13.38 22.51 27.34
C ALA A 17 -12.94 23.97 27.13
N ALA A 18 -12.03 24.19 26.18
CA ALA A 18 -11.75 25.52 25.65
C ALA A 18 -12.57 25.69 24.37
N SER A 19 -13.65 26.45 24.47
CA SER A 19 -14.34 27.06 23.34
C SER A 19 -13.41 28.11 22.70
N GLY A 20 -12.53 27.67 21.81
CA GLY A 20 -11.82 28.52 20.86
C GLY A 20 -12.37 28.27 19.47
N ALA A 21 -12.56 29.31 18.66
CA ALA A 21 -12.78 29.15 17.23
C ALA A 21 -11.70 28.18 16.70
N GLU A 22 -12.11 27.09 16.03
CA GLU A 22 -11.16 26.11 15.47
C GLU A 22 -10.15 26.87 14.60
N GLN A 23 -8.92 26.98 15.10
CA GLN A 23 -7.85 27.67 14.40
C GLN A 23 -7.48 26.81 13.20
N HIS A 24 -7.82 27.28 12.01
CA HIS A 24 -7.56 26.61 10.75
C HIS A 24 -6.07 26.23 10.62
N ARG A 25 -5.75 24.93 10.68
CA ARG A 25 -4.38 24.39 10.77
C ARG A 25 -3.72 24.31 9.40
N VAL A 26 -3.19 25.43 8.91
CA VAL A 26 -2.38 25.50 7.69
C VAL A 26 -0.89 25.40 8.06
N VAL A 27 -0.19 24.43 7.47
CA VAL A 27 1.17 24.04 7.88
C VAL A 27 2.08 23.98 6.66
N LYS A 28 3.29 24.54 6.76
CA LYS A 28 4.32 24.41 5.73
C LYS A 28 5.27 23.26 6.06
N LEU A 29 5.37 22.30 5.15
CA LEU A 29 6.19 21.10 5.29
C LEU A 29 7.34 21.13 4.29
N SER A 30 8.52 20.68 4.71
CA SER A 30 9.67 20.46 3.84
C SER A 30 10.29 19.08 4.03
N THR A 31 10.73 18.50 2.92
CA THR A 31 11.56 17.30 2.89
C THR A 31 12.91 17.62 2.24
N VAL A 32 13.98 17.06 2.79
CA VAL A 32 15.35 17.24 2.31
C VAL A 32 15.78 16.01 1.54
N CYS A 33 16.29 16.21 0.33
CA CYS A 33 16.97 15.21 -0.47
C CYS A 33 18.49 15.42 -0.32
N LEU A 34 19.20 14.40 0.17
CA LEU A 34 20.66 14.44 0.34
C LEU A 34 21.38 13.69 -0.78
N LEU A 35 22.63 14.02 -1.09
CA LEU A 35 23.43 13.20 -2.00
C LEU A 35 23.92 11.93 -1.31
N ASP A 36 23.84 10.79 -1.99
CA ASP A 36 24.53 9.57 -1.59
C ASP A 36 25.97 9.54 -2.11
N GLY A 37 26.88 9.04 -1.27
CA GLY A 37 28.31 8.97 -1.53
C GLY A 37 29.12 9.12 -0.24
N ALA A 38 30.28 8.46 -0.17
CA ALA A 38 31.10 8.44 1.05
C ALA A 38 31.50 9.85 1.53
N GLN A 39 31.77 10.77 0.61
CA GLN A 39 32.11 12.16 0.89
C GLN A 39 30.97 12.98 1.52
N TYR A 40 29.73 12.54 1.37
CA TYR A 40 28.54 13.21 1.91
C TYR A 40 28.10 12.62 3.26
N ARG A 41 28.75 11.55 3.74
CA ARG A 41 28.38 10.84 4.98
C ARG A 41 29.01 11.49 6.22
N THR A 42 28.86 12.79 6.37
CA THR A 42 29.37 13.57 7.51
C THR A 42 28.27 14.40 8.16
N GLN A 43 28.38 14.64 9.46
CA GLN A 43 27.43 15.48 10.19
C GLN A 43 27.41 16.92 9.67
N ASP A 44 28.58 17.46 9.28
CA ASP A 44 28.69 18.83 8.77
C ASP A 44 27.96 19.03 7.44
N TYR A 45 28.09 18.08 6.50
CA TYR A 45 27.36 18.12 5.24
C TYR A 45 25.84 18.12 5.49
N VAL A 46 25.37 17.20 6.33
CA VAL A 46 23.96 17.07 6.68
C VAL A 46 23.44 18.37 7.32
N LEU A 47 24.12 18.88 8.34
CA LEU A 47 23.72 20.11 9.03
C LEU A 47 23.71 21.29 8.05
N GLY A 48 24.68 21.38 7.15
CA GLY A 48 24.72 22.41 6.10
C GLY A 48 23.50 22.35 5.18
N ALA A 49 23.18 21.16 4.65
CA ALA A 49 22.04 20.94 3.77
C ALA A 49 20.70 21.22 4.46
N VAL A 50 20.50 20.70 5.67
CA VAL A 50 19.28 20.94 6.46
C VAL A 50 19.15 22.41 6.84
N ALA A 51 20.25 23.07 7.25
CA ALA A 51 20.21 24.49 7.59
C ALA A 51 19.86 25.37 6.38
N GLU A 52 20.37 25.04 5.20
CA GLU A 52 19.99 25.72 3.97
C GLU A 52 18.52 25.49 3.62
N ALA A 53 18.03 24.26 3.76
CA ALA A 53 16.61 23.94 3.60
C ALA A 53 15.74 24.78 4.55
N CYS A 54 16.09 24.85 5.84
CA CYS A 54 15.37 25.66 6.83
C CYS A 54 15.35 27.15 6.44
N ARG A 55 16.51 27.73 6.09
CA ARG A 55 16.64 29.15 5.72
C ARG A 55 15.78 29.51 4.51
N ARG A 56 15.78 28.65 3.48
CA ARG A 56 15.07 28.89 2.22
C ARG A 56 13.55 28.79 2.37
N THR A 57 13.09 27.88 3.22
CA THR A 57 11.67 27.46 3.23
C THR A 57 10.87 28.08 4.37
N LYS A 58 11.51 28.30 5.52
CA LYS A 58 10.88 28.73 6.78
C LYS A 58 9.66 27.87 7.11
N SER A 59 9.86 26.56 7.08
CA SER A 59 8.81 25.56 7.28
C SER A 59 8.53 25.27 8.75
N ASP A 60 7.31 24.82 9.04
CA ASP A 60 6.89 24.39 10.37
C ASP A 60 7.51 23.04 10.75
N LEU A 61 7.72 22.17 9.75
CA LEU A 61 8.37 20.88 9.87
C LEU A 61 9.36 20.66 8.73
N VAL A 62 10.59 20.28 9.06
CA VAL A 62 11.63 19.85 8.12
C VAL A 62 12.00 18.40 8.42
N VAL A 63 12.03 17.56 7.39
CA VAL A 63 12.33 16.12 7.50
C VAL A 63 13.56 15.78 6.70
N ALA A 64 14.57 15.20 7.35
CA ALA A 64 15.77 14.69 6.71
C ALA A 64 15.70 13.17 6.48
N PRO A 65 16.47 12.60 5.55
CA PRO A 65 16.53 11.15 5.33
C PRO A 65 17.09 10.36 6.52
N TYR A 66 17.03 9.03 6.46
CA TYR A 66 17.68 8.17 7.46
C TYR A 66 19.20 8.14 7.22
N MET A 67 19.97 8.41 8.27
CA MET A 67 21.42 8.57 8.22
C MET A 67 22.11 7.49 9.08
N PRO A 68 22.26 6.24 8.59
CA PRO A 68 22.82 5.12 9.34
C PRO A 68 24.31 5.26 9.69
N PHE A 69 24.97 6.29 9.15
CA PHE A 69 26.36 6.65 9.42
C PHE A 69 26.53 7.63 10.60
N LEU A 70 25.42 8.15 11.14
CA LEU A 70 25.41 8.95 12.36
C LEU A 70 24.72 8.16 13.49
N SER A 71 25.09 8.45 14.72
CA SER A 71 24.52 7.80 15.89
C SER A 71 24.41 8.72 17.10
N PHE A 72 23.50 8.40 18.02
CA PHE A 72 23.42 8.99 19.35
C PHE A 72 23.23 7.90 20.41
N ASP A 73 23.73 8.15 21.61
CA ASP A 73 23.46 7.32 22.79
C ASP A 73 22.18 7.80 23.48
N ALA A 74 21.24 6.90 23.76
CA ALA A 74 19.99 7.24 24.42
C ALA A 74 20.19 7.92 25.78
N ALA A 75 21.22 7.55 26.54
CA ALA A 75 21.55 8.15 27.83
C ALA A 75 22.17 9.55 27.69
N ARG A 76 22.72 9.89 26.51
CA ARG A 76 23.33 11.19 26.21
C ARG A 76 22.65 11.93 25.06
N ALA A 77 21.39 11.58 24.78
CA ALA A 77 20.67 12.07 23.60
C ALA A 77 20.66 13.60 23.49
N ALA A 78 20.53 14.33 24.62
CA ALA A 78 20.55 15.79 24.63
C ALA A 78 21.89 16.38 24.15
N ALA A 79 23.02 15.73 24.49
CA ALA A 79 24.35 16.18 24.08
C ALA A 79 24.65 15.76 22.64
N ASP A 80 24.38 14.50 22.29
CA ASP A 80 24.69 13.95 20.97
C ASP A 80 23.83 14.59 19.86
N LEU A 81 22.58 14.96 20.18
CA LEU A 81 21.67 15.67 19.26
C LEU A 81 21.79 17.20 19.33
N ALA A 82 22.67 17.75 20.18
CA ALA A 82 22.78 19.19 20.42
C ALA A 82 22.95 20.04 19.14
N PRO A 83 23.72 19.62 18.12
CA PRO A 83 23.84 20.38 16.88
C PRO A 83 22.52 20.49 16.10
N PHE A 84 21.76 19.40 16.00
CA PHE A 84 20.44 19.39 15.37
C PHE A 84 19.42 20.18 16.19
N ALA A 85 19.47 20.05 17.52
CA ALA A 85 18.63 20.81 18.45
C ALA A 85 18.87 22.32 18.36
N ALA A 86 20.14 22.74 18.28
CA ALA A 86 20.50 24.13 18.09
C ALA A 86 19.98 24.67 16.76
N LEU A 87 20.03 23.87 15.69
CA LEU A 87 19.48 24.23 14.39
C LEU A 87 17.96 24.38 14.44
N ALA A 88 17.24 23.41 15.00
CA ALA A 88 15.78 23.47 15.16
C ALA A 88 15.35 24.73 15.92
N ARG A 89 16.02 25.03 17.05
CA ARG A 89 15.80 26.24 17.86
C ARG A 89 16.08 27.52 17.09
N ALA A 90 17.22 27.60 16.40
CA ALA A 90 17.63 28.79 15.65
C ALA A 90 16.66 29.11 14.51
N GLN A 91 16.03 28.08 13.93
CA GLN A 91 15.09 28.22 12.80
C GLN A 91 13.62 28.26 13.25
N GLY A 92 13.34 27.99 14.53
CA GLY A 92 11.96 27.95 15.07
C GLY A 92 11.09 26.89 14.41
N THR A 93 11.67 25.76 13.99
CA THR A 93 11.00 24.69 13.24
C THR A 93 11.01 23.37 14.00
N TYR A 94 10.03 22.51 13.76
CA TYR A 94 10.19 21.10 14.11
C TYR A 94 11.17 20.45 13.13
N LEU A 95 12.13 19.70 13.64
CA LEU A 95 13.12 18.99 12.84
C LEU A 95 13.06 17.50 13.13
N SER A 96 12.80 16.71 12.08
CA SER A 96 12.87 15.25 12.15
C SER A 96 14.14 14.75 11.46
N VAL A 97 14.97 14.01 12.19
CA VAL A 97 16.17 13.33 11.69
C VAL A 97 16.14 11.87 12.13
N ALA A 98 16.53 10.93 11.27
CA ALA A 98 16.63 9.53 11.63
C ALA A 98 18.09 9.07 11.66
N LEU A 99 18.51 8.46 12.77
CA LEU A 99 19.90 8.09 13.08
C LEU A 99 19.95 6.71 13.75
N LYS A 100 21.14 6.17 13.96
CA LYS A 100 21.31 5.00 14.86
C LYS A 100 21.21 5.43 16.32
N GLU A 101 20.34 4.78 17.09
CA GLU A 101 20.26 4.94 18.54
C GLU A 101 20.98 3.78 19.23
N GLN A 102 21.92 4.07 20.12
CA GLN A 102 22.49 3.08 21.03
C GLN A 102 21.72 3.11 22.35
N ALA A 103 21.11 1.98 22.73
CA ALA A 103 20.37 1.85 23.97
C ALA A 103 20.42 0.41 24.48
N ASP A 104 20.75 0.22 25.76
CA ASP A 104 20.72 -1.09 26.43
C ASP A 104 21.54 -2.18 25.70
N GLY A 105 22.71 -1.80 25.16
CA GLY A 105 23.58 -2.70 24.40
C GLY A 105 23.04 -3.09 23.02
N LYS A 106 21.94 -2.47 22.57
CA LYS A 106 21.31 -2.69 21.25
C LYS A 106 21.42 -1.43 20.40
N THR A 107 21.48 -1.62 19.08
CA THR A 107 21.39 -0.55 18.10
C THR A 107 20.00 -0.53 17.48
N TYR A 108 19.36 0.63 17.41
CA TYR A 108 18.08 0.83 16.73
C TYR A 108 18.24 1.83 15.60
N ALA A 109 17.40 1.74 14.56
CA ALA A 109 17.18 2.87 13.67
C ALA A 109 16.05 3.72 14.26
N THR A 110 16.34 4.98 14.60
CA THR A 110 15.40 5.83 15.34
C THR A 110 15.25 7.19 14.67
N SER A 111 14.01 7.53 14.34
CA SER A 111 13.57 8.87 13.96
C SER A 111 13.35 9.69 15.22
N VAL A 112 14.01 10.84 15.33
CA VAL A 112 13.86 11.75 16.47
C VAL A 112 13.18 13.03 16.00
N LEU A 113 12.19 13.49 16.77
CA LEU A 113 11.54 14.78 16.57
C LEU A 113 12.09 15.79 17.56
N LEU A 114 12.71 16.85 17.06
CA LEU A 114 13.10 18.02 17.83
C LEU A 114 12.05 19.10 17.64
N ASP A 115 11.57 19.70 18.73
CA ASP A 115 10.61 20.80 18.66
C ASP A 115 11.26 22.14 18.29
N ARG A 116 10.43 23.19 18.17
CA ARG A 116 10.86 24.55 17.82
C ARG A 116 11.84 25.16 18.83
N GLN A 117 11.98 24.61 20.03
CA GLN A 117 12.94 25.04 21.05
C GLN A 117 14.21 24.17 21.06
N GLY A 118 14.27 23.15 20.19
CA GLY A 118 15.34 22.17 20.12
C GLY A 118 15.26 21.07 21.18
N LYS A 119 14.13 20.93 21.87
CA LYS A 119 13.94 19.82 22.82
C LYS A 119 13.54 18.57 22.05
N LEU A 120 14.05 17.43 22.48
CA LEU A 120 13.61 16.12 22.01
C LEU A 120 12.15 15.89 22.42
N ALA A 121 11.24 16.02 21.46
CA ALA A 121 9.81 15.88 21.66
C ALA A 121 9.36 14.42 21.57
N PHE A 122 9.95 13.64 20.66
CA PHE A 122 9.56 12.24 20.44
C PHE A 122 10.65 11.41 19.76
N LYS A 123 10.52 10.07 19.87
CA LYS A 123 11.36 9.09 19.16
C LYS A 123 10.48 7.98 18.58
N TRP A 124 10.70 7.61 17.32
CA TRP A 124 10.13 6.41 16.69
C TRP A 124 11.26 5.45 16.32
N ARG A 125 11.25 4.25 16.89
CA ARG A 125 12.15 3.17 16.51
C ARG A 125 11.54 2.39 15.35
N LYS A 126 12.34 2.08 14.33
CA LYS A 126 11.97 1.20 13.21
C LYS A 126 11.37 -0.10 13.74
N THR A 127 10.24 -0.53 13.20
CA THR A 127 9.45 -1.63 13.79
C THR A 127 9.56 -2.94 13.02
N HIS A 128 9.88 -2.87 11.74
CA HIS A 128 10.06 -4.01 10.85
C HIS A 128 11.45 -3.96 10.20
N ALA A 129 12.02 -5.12 9.90
CA ALA A 129 13.33 -5.24 9.28
C ALA A 129 13.33 -6.33 8.23
N PHE A 130 14.06 -6.10 7.14
CA PHE A 130 14.45 -7.16 6.21
C PHE A 130 15.86 -7.66 6.52
N PRO A 131 16.35 -8.74 5.89
CA PRO A 131 17.70 -9.24 6.14
C PRO A 131 18.84 -8.21 5.98
N ASP A 132 18.70 -7.23 5.10
CA ASP A 132 19.72 -6.17 4.98
C ASP A 132 19.70 -5.15 6.15
N ASP A 133 18.68 -5.19 7.01
CA ASP A 133 18.61 -4.46 8.28
C ASP A 133 19.26 -5.24 9.46
N ASP A 134 19.97 -6.34 9.18
CA ASP A 134 20.59 -7.21 10.18
C ASP A 134 21.45 -6.44 11.19
N GLY A 135 21.28 -6.79 12.47
CA GLY A 135 21.96 -6.15 13.61
C GLY A 135 21.19 -4.97 14.24
N LEU A 136 20.06 -4.55 13.66
CA LEU A 136 19.15 -3.61 14.30
C LEU A 136 18.15 -4.33 15.22
N ALA A 137 18.01 -3.82 16.45
CA ALA A 137 16.85 -4.10 17.27
C ALA A 137 15.64 -3.28 16.78
N LEU A 138 14.44 -3.82 17.02
CA LEU A 138 13.18 -3.25 16.54
C LEU A 138 12.41 -2.57 17.67
N GLY A 139 11.67 -1.52 17.31
CA GLY A 139 10.66 -0.91 18.18
C GLY A 139 9.49 -1.86 18.43
N GLU A 140 8.84 -1.70 19.58
CA GLU A 140 7.72 -2.55 20.02
C GLU A 140 6.38 -1.81 20.02
N SER A 141 6.34 -0.58 19.48
CA SER A 141 5.14 0.24 19.42
C SER A 141 5.06 1.09 18.16
N LEU A 142 3.83 1.36 17.72
CA LEU A 142 3.51 2.22 16.60
C LEU A 142 2.85 3.50 17.10
N ASP A 143 3.61 4.42 17.68
CA ASP A 143 3.06 5.59 18.38
C ASP A 143 3.02 6.85 17.53
N VAL A 144 2.21 7.82 17.98
CA VAL A 144 2.07 9.14 17.35
C VAL A 144 2.46 10.25 18.33
N CYS A 145 2.92 11.37 17.78
CA CYS A 145 3.31 12.56 18.55
C CYS A 145 2.36 13.72 18.24
N ARG A 146 1.81 14.38 19.26
CA ARG A 146 1.05 15.62 19.10
C ARG A 146 1.99 16.82 19.06
N THR A 147 1.81 17.70 18.07
CA THR A 147 2.51 18.99 17.94
C THR A 147 1.52 20.15 18.13
N ASP A 148 2.02 21.38 18.02
CA ASP A 148 1.22 22.61 18.02
C ASP A 148 0.31 22.75 16.78
N PHE A 149 0.55 21.98 15.71
CA PHE A 149 -0.23 22.05 14.47
C PHE A 149 -0.96 20.75 14.10
N GLY A 150 -0.58 19.59 14.63
CA GLY A 150 -1.22 18.33 14.26
C GLY A 150 -0.56 17.10 14.87
N VAL A 151 -0.98 15.93 14.41
CA VAL A 151 -0.45 14.65 14.89
C VAL A 151 0.52 14.05 13.88
N LEU A 152 1.71 13.67 14.32
CA LEU A 152 2.77 13.09 13.52
C LEU A 152 2.94 11.60 13.81
N GLY A 153 3.23 10.79 12.79
CA GLY A 153 3.81 9.45 12.91
C GLY A 153 5.02 9.31 12.00
N ALA A 154 5.93 8.37 12.27
CA ALA A 154 7.12 8.16 11.44
C ALA A 154 7.40 6.67 11.19
N THR A 155 7.91 6.38 10.00
CA THR A 155 8.38 5.06 9.57
C THR A 155 9.77 5.20 8.94
N ILE A 156 10.56 4.12 8.96
CA ILE A 156 11.96 4.17 8.51
C ILE A 156 12.26 3.04 7.54
N GLY A 157 12.77 3.41 6.36
CA GLY A 157 13.18 2.47 5.32
C GLY A 157 12.10 1.43 5.04
N THR A 158 12.45 0.15 5.20
CA THR A 158 11.61 -1.01 4.92
C THR A 158 10.28 -1.11 5.69
N ASP A 159 10.02 -0.30 6.72
CA ASP A 159 8.68 -0.20 7.34
C ASP A 159 7.58 0.12 6.30
N PHE A 160 7.92 0.80 5.20
CA PHE A 160 6.95 1.16 4.17
C PHE A 160 6.36 -0.02 3.41
N TYR A 161 6.97 -1.20 3.43
CA TYR A 161 6.40 -2.41 2.79
C TYR A 161 5.17 -2.96 3.54
N PHE A 162 4.86 -2.43 4.73
CA PHE A 162 3.78 -2.94 5.59
C PHE A 162 2.65 -1.89 5.72
N PRO A 163 1.58 -1.96 4.90
CA PRO A 163 0.47 -1.00 4.95
C PRO A 163 -0.22 -0.94 6.32
N GLU A 164 -0.19 -2.02 7.09
CA GLU A 164 -0.78 -2.10 8.44
C GLU A 164 -0.15 -1.11 9.41
N VAL A 165 1.14 -0.79 9.24
CA VAL A 165 1.83 0.25 10.02
C VAL A 165 1.14 1.61 9.83
N TYR A 166 0.81 1.94 8.58
CA TYR A 166 0.21 3.21 8.22
C TYR A 166 -1.26 3.28 8.65
N GLU A 167 -1.96 2.15 8.61
CA GLU A 167 -3.32 2.05 9.15
C GLU A 167 -3.34 2.24 10.67
N VAL A 168 -2.42 1.63 11.43
CA VAL A 168 -2.35 1.83 12.88
C VAL A 168 -2.06 3.30 13.22
N LEU A 169 -1.07 3.91 12.55
CA LEU A 169 -0.71 5.32 12.79
C LEU A 169 -1.87 6.26 12.43
N ARG A 170 -2.56 5.99 11.32
CA ARG A 170 -3.81 6.67 10.96
C ARG A 170 -4.84 6.54 12.08
N MET A 171 -5.09 5.33 12.56
CA MET A 171 -6.12 5.06 13.57
C MET A 171 -5.81 5.70 14.92
N LYS A 172 -4.53 5.97 15.19
CA LYS A 172 -4.08 6.81 16.32
C LYS A 172 -4.16 8.32 16.05
N GLY A 173 -4.58 8.73 14.86
CA GLY A 173 -4.94 10.09 14.52
C GLY A 173 -3.89 10.87 13.74
N ALA A 174 -2.88 10.22 13.14
CA ALA A 174 -1.84 10.90 12.38
C ALA A 174 -2.43 11.79 11.25
N ASP A 175 -2.12 13.09 11.29
CA ASP A 175 -2.43 14.04 10.21
C ASP A 175 -1.31 14.02 9.13
N ILE A 176 -0.07 13.77 9.57
CA ILE A 176 1.14 13.74 8.75
C ILE A 176 1.98 12.52 9.15
N LEU A 177 2.44 11.78 8.15
CA LEU A 177 3.36 10.66 8.29
C LEU A 177 4.72 11.03 7.68
N LEU A 178 5.79 10.61 8.33
CA LEU A 178 7.16 10.79 7.88
C LEU A 178 7.68 9.44 7.41
N TRP A 179 8.34 9.40 6.26
CA TRP A 179 9.11 8.24 5.84
C TRP A 179 10.54 8.66 5.54
N GLN A 180 11.46 8.16 6.36
CA GLN A 180 12.88 8.51 6.27
C GLN A 180 13.65 7.30 5.77
N HIS A 181 14.26 7.45 4.60
CA HIS A 181 14.84 6.34 3.85
C HIS A 181 16.34 6.53 3.69
N PHE A 182 17.09 5.42 3.64
CA PHE A 182 18.49 5.37 3.22
C PHE A 182 18.62 4.36 2.08
N PRO A 183 19.35 4.67 0.98
CA PRO A 183 19.53 3.77 -0.17
C PRO A 183 19.69 2.30 0.22
N GLU A 184 18.76 1.46 -0.23
CA GLU A 184 18.94 0.01 -0.18
C GLU A 184 20.10 -0.40 -1.12
N ARG A 185 20.72 -1.57 -0.89
CA ARG A 185 21.79 -2.10 -1.76
C ARG A 185 21.30 -2.21 -3.21
N PHE A 186 20.04 -2.59 -3.36
CA PHE A 186 19.34 -2.55 -4.63
C PHE A 186 18.62 -1.21 -4.81
N ARG A 187 19.01 -0.44 -5.83
CA ARG A 187 18.51 0.92 -6.08
C ARG A 187 17.35 0.96 -7.09
N ASP A 188 16.46 -0.03 -7.06
CA ASP A 188 15.27 -0.03 -7.92
C ASP A 188 14.09 0.64 -7.21
N HIS A 189 13.82 1.88 -7.63
CA HIS A 189 12.70 2.68 -7.19
C HIS A 189 11.40 2.42 -7.97
N SER A 190 11.40 1.55 -8.98
CA SER A 190 10.24 1.37 -9.88
C SER A 190 8.96 0.91 -9.14
N GLY A 191 9.12 0.21 -8.01
CA GLY A 191 8.05 -0.17 -7.10
C GLY A 191 7.76 0.79 -5.95
N TRP A 192 8.63 1.78 -5.67
CA TRP A 192 8.51 2.62 -4.48
C TRP A 192 7.47 3.71 -4.60
N GLU A 193 7.43 4.41 -5.74
CA GLU A 193 6.46 5.48 -5.95
C GLU A 193 5.02 4.97 -5.77
N PRO A 194 4.60 3.83 -6.37
CA PRO A 194 3.27 3.28 -6.12
C PRO A 194 3.00 3.01 -4.64
N LEU A 195 3.97 2.43 -3.92
CA LEU A 195 3.82 2.15 -2.48
C LEU A 195 3.67 3.42 -1.65
N LEU A 196 4.52 4.44 -1.85
CA LEU A 196 4.44 5.70 -1.10
C LEU A 196 3.12 6.42 -1.33
N GLN A 197 2.67 6.47 -2.58
CA GLN A 197 1.36 7.03 -2.94
C GLN A 197 0.23 6.24 -2.27
N ALA A 198 0.29 4.90 -2.30
CA ALA A 198 -0.67 4.05 -1.62
C ALA A 198 -0.67 4.27 -0.10
N ARG A 199 0.49 4.41 0.55
CA ARG A 199 0.59 4.70 1.98
C ARG A 199 -0.09 6.01 2.38
N ALA A 200 0.12 7.07 1.59
CA ALA A 200 -0.55 8.35 1.82
C ALA A 200 -2.06 8.26 1.60
N PHE A 201 -2.50 7.47 0.61
CA PHE A 201 -3.91 7.22 0.35
C PHE A 201 -4.56 6.39 1.47
N ASP A 202 -3.99 5.25 1.83
CA ASP A 202 -4.49 4.29 2.82
C ASP A 202 -4.61 4.95 4.21
N SER A 203 -3.59 5.73 4.59
CA SER A 203 -3.56 6.45 5.87
C SER A 203 -4.43 7.70 5.91
N HIS A 204 -4.84 8.26 4.75
CA HIS A 204 -5.45 9.61 4.65
C HIS A 204 -4.62 10.72 5.32
N ALA A 205 -3.33 10.49 5.50
CA ALA A 205 -2.38 11.45 6.04
C ALA A 205 -1.53 12.04 4.91
N HIS A 206 -1.02 13.25 5.10
CA HIS A 206 0.05 13.74 4.24
C HIS A 206 1.30 12.89 4.50
N LEU A 207 2.05 12.52 3.46
CA LEU A 207 3.29 11.76 3.62
C LEU A 207 4.48 12.64 3.21
N VAL A 208 5.44 12.78 4.13
CA VAL A 208 6.71 13.46 3.91
C VAL A 208 7.80 12.41 3.73
N ALA A 209 8.18 12.16 2.49
CA ALA A 209 9.19 11.18 2.12
C ALA A 209 10.55 11.88 1.95
N ALA A 210 11.54 11.48 2.75
CA ALA A 210 12.90 12.00 2.72
C ALA A 210 13.88 10.91 2.25
N LEU A 211 14.45 11.13 1.07
CA LEU A 211 15.29 10.19 0.34
C LEU A 211 16.65 10.79 0.00
N TYR A 212 17.46 10.02 -0.71
CA TYR A 212 18.73 10.45 -1.25
C TYR A 212 18.65 10.54 -2.77
N ALA A 213 19.43 11.45 -3.36
CA ALA A 213 19.73 11.53 -4.78
C ALA A 213 21.11 10.94 -5.08
N ASP A 214 21.30 10.47 -6.30
CA ASP A 214 22.59 9.99 -6.77
C ASP A 214 23.21 11.06 -7.68
N PRO A 215 24.45 11.50 -7.44
CA PRO A 215 25.12 12.51 -8.27
C PRO A 215 25.18 12.16 -9.78
N ARG A 216 24.91 10.91 -10.16
CA ARG A 216 25.00 10.39 -11.53
C ARG A 216 23.65 10.34 -12.26
N ALA A 217 22.56 10.77 -11.61
CA ALA A 217 21.17 10.89 -12.08
C ALA A 217 20.48 9.59 -12.57
N TYR A 218 21.16 8.68 -13.27
CA TYR A 218 20.56 7.47 -13.84
C TYR A 218 21.48 6.26 -13.69
N LEU A 219 20.99 5.22 -13.01
CA LEU A 219 21.66 3.92 -12.96
C LEU A 219 21.02 3.03 -14.02
N THR A 220 21.62 2.93 -15.21
CA THR A 220 21.21 1.89 -16.17
C THR A 220 21.79 0.56 -15.71
N ASN A 221 21.02 -0.52 -15.85
CA ASN A 221 21.59 -1.86 -15.89
C ASN A 221 21.44 -2.43 -17.30
N ARG A 222 22.26 -3.45 -17.60
CA ARG A 222 22.05 -4.35 -18.74
C ARG A 222 21.09 -5.48 -18.36
N TYR A 223 20.21 -5.83 -19.30
CA TYR A 223 19.27 -6.96 -19.26
C TYR A 223 19.84 -8.30 -18.75
N GLU A 224 21.16 -8.52 -18.81
CA GLU A 224 21.84 -9.75 -18.35
C GLU A 224 21.65 -10.06 -16.85
N ILE A 225 21.37 -9.05 -16.01
CA ILE A 225 21.05 -9.25 -14.58
C ILE A 225 19.54 -9.11 -14.29
N GLY A 226 18.72 -8.91 -15.33
CA GLY A 226 17.25 -8.94 -15.27
C GLY A 226 16.55 -7.73 -14.63
N MET A 227 17.02 -6.49 -14.80
CA MET A 227 16.31 -5.31 -14.22
C MET A 227 16.18 -4.12 -15.18
N GLN A 228 15.27 -3.21 -14.85
CA GLN A 228 15.10 -1.94 -15.55
C GLN A 228 15.83 -0.85 -14.75
N GLY A 229 16.80 -0.16 -15.35
CA GLY A 229 17.49 0.94 -14.68
C GLY A 229 16.55 2.10 -14.36
N THR A 230 16.73 2.76 -13.20
CA THR A 230 15.89 3.88 -12.77
C THR A 230 16.71 5.00 -12.13
N ALA A 231 16.13 6.19 -12.11
CA ALA A 231 16.73 7.38 -11.52
C ALA A 231 16.48 7.42 -10.00
N PHE A 232 17.50 7.84 -9.26
CA PHE A 232 17.54 7.81 -7.79
C PHE A 232 17.33 9.21 -7.24
N GLY A 233 16.44 9.38 -6.25
CA GLY A 233 16.04 10.71 -5.76
C GLY A 233 14.59 10.76 -5.33
N ARG A 234 13.97 11.91 -5.57
CA ARG A 234 12.55 12.22 -5.40
C ARG A 234 12.06 12.25 -3.96
N SER A 235 12.79 12.98 -3.10
CA SER A 235 12.19 13.39 -1.83
C SER A 235 10.91 14.17 -2.13
N MET A 236 9.78 13.69 -1.59
CA MET A 236 8.46 14.10 -2.03
C MET A 236 7.53 14.40 -0.85
N LEU A 237 6.65 15.36 -1.08
CA LEU A 237 5.49 15.65 -0.25
C LEU A 237 4.26 15.13 -0.99
N LEU A 238 3.57 14.18 -0.39
CA LEU A 238 2.34 13.60 -0.91
C LEU A 238 1.15 14.13 -0.11
N ASN A 239 0.09 14.48 -0.81
CA ASN A 239 -1.17 14.80 -0.15
C ASN A 239 -1.90 13.52 0.31
N ARG A 240 -3.01 13.69 1.03
CA ARG A 240 -3.87 12.61 1.58
C ARG A 240 -4.58 11.75 0.52
N VAL A 241 -4.25 11.90 -0.76
CA VAL A 241 -4.75 11.04 -1.86
C VAL A 241 -3.60 10.37 -2.61
N GLY A 242 -2.38 10.44 -2.07
CA GLY A 242 -1.20 9.91 -2.74
C GLY A 242 -0.76 10.72 -3.95
N CYS A 243 -1.21 11.97 -4.12
CA CYS A 243 -0.73 12.82 -5.21
C CYS A 243 0.50 13.62 -4.73
N PRO A 244 1.64 13.59 -5.46
CA PRO A 244 2.77 14.45 -5.17
C PRO A 244 2.38 15.93 -5.32
N ILE A 245 2.63 16.73 -4.29
CA ILE A 245 2.38 18.18 -4.27
C ILE A 245 3.67 19.01 -4.22
N ALA A 246 4.80 18.38 -3.92
CA ALA A 246 6.14 18.92 -4.14
C ALA A 246 7.15 17.76 -4.22
N ASP A 247 8.19 17.91 -5.03
CA ASP A 247 9.19 16.87 -5.32
C ASP A 247 10.54 17.53 -5.65
N THR A 248 11.65 16.94 -5.20
CA THR A 248 13.01 17.42 -5.53
C THR A 248 13.47 17.03 -6.94
N GLY A 249 12.72 16.19 -7.64
CA GLY A 249 13.21 15.47 -8.80
C GLY A 249 14.35 14.52 -8.39
N TYR A 250 15.24 14.24 -9.31
CA TYR A 250 16.37 13.33 -9.10
C TYR A 250 17.64 14.02 -8.55
N GLU A 251 17.52 15.28 -8.15
CA GLU A 251 18.60 16.09 -7.59
C GLU A 251 18.50 16.17 -6.06
N GLU A 252 19.59 16.56 -5.41
CA GLU A 252 19.57 16.97 -4.02
C GLU A 252 18.85 18.31 -3.82
N GLY A 253 18.45 18.60 -2.59
CA GLY A 253 17.86 19.87 -2.24
C GLY A 253 16.66 19.74 -1.33
N VAL A 254 15.66 20.59 -1.53
CA VAL A 254 14.50 20.67 -0.65
C VAL A 254 13.22 20.83 -1.47
N ALA A 255 12.22 20.02 -1.17
CA ALA A 255 10.86 20.18 -1.67
C ALA A 255 9.97 20.71 -0.53
N THR A 256 9.08 21.65 -0.84
CA THR A 256 8.25 22.33 0.16
C THR A 256 6.83 22.53 -0.34
N ALA A 257 5.86 22.28 0.52
CA ALA A 257 4.46 22.52 0.24
C ALA A 257 3.75 23.06 1.49
N THR A 258 2.73 23.89 1.27
CA THR A 258 1.81 24.29 2.32
C THR A 258 0.58 23.40 2.24
N VAL A 259 0.23 22.76 3.34
CA VAL A 259 -0.92 21.86 3.45
C VAL A 259 -1.90 22.41 4.45
N ASP A 260 -3.17 22.10 4.25
CA ASP A 260 -4.25 22.48 5.13
C ASP A 260 -4.76 21.21 5.82
N LEU A 261 -4.53 21.13 7.13
CA LEU A 261 -4.83 19.94 7.89
C LEU A 261 -6.32 19.82 8.25
N ASP A 262 -7.09 20.91 8.12
CA ASP A 262 -8.51 20.96 8.41
C ASP A 262 -9.37 21.00 7.15
N LYS A 263 -8.76 21.23 5.97
CA LYS A 263 -9.43 21.10 4.68
C LYS A 263 -10.08 19.73 4.55
N ARG A 264 -11.39 19.72 4.72
CA ARG A 264 -12.25 18.60 4.32
C ARG A 264 -12.32 18.60 2.80
N LYS A 265 -12.29 17.41 2.21
CA LYS A 265 -12.50 17.25 0.78
C LYS A 265 -14.00 17.43 0.53
N VAL A 266 -14.35 18.52 -0.16
CA VAL A 266 -15.69 18.73 -0.70
C VAL A 266 -15.83 17.83 -1.91
N ASP A 267 -16.95 17.11 -2.00
CA ASP A 267 -17.26 16.34 -3.20
C ASP A 267 -17.48 17.32 -4.37
N MET A 268 -16.72 17.17 -5.44
CA MET A 268 -16.90 17.99 -6.65
C MET A 268 -18.13 17.56 -7.46
N GLY A 269 -18.79 16.46 -7.05
CA GLY A 269 -19.98 15.90 -7.66
C GLY A 269 -21.30 16.29 -6.97
N ASP A 270 -21.38 17.47 -6.33
CA ASP A 270 -22.64 17.99 -5.79
C ASP A 270 -23.63 18.26 -6.93
N GLY A 271 -24.35 17.20 -7.26
CA GLY A 271 -25.24 17.07 -8.39
C GLY A 271 -25.80 15.67 -8.62
N TRP A 272 -25.60 14.67 -7.74
CA TRP A 272 -26.46 13.46 -7.60
C TRP A 272 -26.32 12.89 -6.17
N GLU A 273 -27.20 13.30 -5.25
CA GLU A 273 -27.15 12.98 -3.82
C GLU A 273 -27.01 11.46 -3.49
N ARG A 274 -25.79 10.99 -3.17
CA ARG A 274 -25.44 9.87 -2.25
C ARG A 274 -24.04 10.10 -1.69
N GLY A 275 -23.97 10.86 -0.59
CA GLY A 275 -22.74 11.41 -0.01
C GLY A 275 -21.80 10.40 0.63
N GLU A 276 -21.03 9.69 -0.17
CA GLU A 276 -19.81 9.01 0.28
C GLU A 276 -18.63 9.47 -0.56
N ASN A 277 -17.79 10.30 0.05
CA ASN A 277 -16.46 10.55 -0.47
C ASN A 277 -15.72 9.20 -0.52
N LEU A 278 -15.03 8.89 -1.63
CA LEU A 278 -14.16 7.71 -1.77
C LEU A 278 -13.21 7.51 -0.58
N PHE A 279 -12.90 8.60 0.13
CA PHE A 279 -12.05 8.60 1.31
C PHE A 279 -12.71 8.11 2.60
N TYR A 280 -14.05 8.11 2.68
CA TYR A 280 -14.79 7.67 3.86
C TYR A 280 -15.08 6.17 3.85
N VAL A 281 -15.09 5.56 2.68
CA VAL A 281 -15.57 4.18 2.49
C VAL A 281 -14.62 3.15 3.10
N ASN A 282 -13.33 3.45 3.23
CA ASN A 282 -12.36 2.49 3.78
C ASN A 282 -12.40 2.35 5.32
N SER A 283 -13.27 3.08 6.03
CA SER A 283 -13.26 3.20 7.50
C SER A 283 -14.61 2.96 8.18
N LEU A 284 -15.67 2.70 7.42
CA LEU A 284 -17.03 2.52 7.94
C LEU A 284 -17.48 1.12 7.56
N GLY A 285 -17.57 0.20 8.53
CA GLY A 285 -18.05 -1.17 8.27
C GLY A 285 -17.52 -2.21 9.25
N ASP A 286 -18.22 -3.34 9.35
CA ASP A 286 -17.82 -4.48 10.17
C ASP A 286 -16.50 -5.10 9.66
N ARG A 287 -15.40 -4.84 10.37
CA ARG A 287 -14.03 -5.29 10.01
C ARG A 287 -13.71 -6.72 10.44
N THR A 288 -14.70 -7.48 10.92
CA THR A 288 -14.49 -8.86 11.40
C THR A 288 -13.85 -9.76 10.33
N ALA A 289 -14.20 -9.57 9.05
CA ALA A 289 -13.56 -10.31 7.95
C ALA A 289 -12.04 -10.12 7.85
N PHE A 290 -11.48 -9.04 8.40
CA PHE A 290 -10.04 -8.75 8.39
C PHE A 290 -9.29 -9.28 9.62
N LYS A 291 -9.97 -10.02 10.51
CA LYS A 291 -9.34 -10.70 11.66
C LYS A 291 -8.04 -11.45 11.28
N PRO A 292 -7.95 -12.15 10.13
CA PRO A 292 -6.71 -12.84 9.75
C PRO A 292 -5.50 -11.93 9.55
N VAL A 293 -5.63 -10.60 9.47
CA VAL A 293 -4.46 -9.72 9.41
C VAL A 293 -3.82 -9.52 10.79
N ALA A 294 -4.63 -9.48 11.85
CA ALA A 294 -4.18 -9.34 13.22
C ALA A 294 -3.82 -10.69 13.87
N GLU A 295 -4.49 -11.77 13.42
CA GLU A 295 -4.28 -13.13 13.91
C GLU A 295 -4.03 -14.12 12.74
N PRO A 296 -3.01 -13.89 11.88
CA PRO A 296 -2.80 -14.66 10.65
C PRO A 296 -2.43 -16.13 10.88
N TRP A 297 -2.07 -16.51 12.10
CA TRP A 297 -1.49 -17.82 12.41
C TRP A 297 -2.41 -18.71 13.27
N SER A 298 -3.68 -18.31 13.43
CA SER A 298 -4.68 -18.92 14.32
C SER A 298 -5.31 -20.25 13.82
N ALA A 299 -4.50 -21.16 13.26
CA ALA A 299 -4.96 -22.54 13.07
C ALA A 299 -5.14 -23.29 14.41
N SER A 300 -4.61 -22.74 15.51
CA SER A 300 -4.94 -23.08 16.90
C SER A 300 -5.62 -21.90 17.58
N ASP A 301 -6.58 -22.17 18.48
CA ASP A 301 -7.36 -21.19 19.27
C ASP A 301 -6.50 -20.28 20.20
N THR A 302 -5.18 -20.35 20.12
CA THR A 302 -4.23 -19.53 20.88
C THR A 302 -3.04 -19.14 20.00
N TRP A 303 -2.88 -17.86 19.76
CA TRP A 303 -1.69 -17.25 19.15
C TRP A 303 -0.64 -16.85 20.21
N SER A 304 0.65 -16.98 19.89
CA SER A 304 1.77 -16.46 20.68
C SER A 304 2.66 -15.53 19.85
N ALA A 305 3.23 -14.49 20.48
CA ALA A 305 4.20 -13.58 19.88
C ALA A 305 5.50 -14.27 19.39
N SER A 306 5.70 -15.55 19.71
CA SER A 306 6.81 -16.38 19.23
C SER A 306 6.50 -17.16 17.94
N ASP A 307 5.27 -17.12 17.44
CA ASP A 307 4.87 -17.90 16.27
C ASP A 307 5.48 -17.29 15.00
N THR A 308 6.19 -18.13 14.23
CA THR A 308 6.73 -17.72 12.92
C THR A 308 5.69 -17.94 11.83
N TRP A 309 5.69 -17.06 10.82
CA TRP A 309 4.79 -17.24 9.69
C TRP A 309 5.02 -18.59 9.00
N GLN A 310 3.92 -19.34 8.87
CA GLN A 310 3.84 -20.55 8.06
C GLN A 310 2.98 -20.23 6.84
N PRO A 311 3.44 -20.52 5.62
CA PRO A 311 2.59 -20.37 4.44
C PRO A 311 1.33 -21.23 4.60
N PRO A 312 0.16 -20.73 4.15
CA PRO A 312 -1.05 -21.52 4.16
C PRO A 312 -0.83 -22.79 3.34
N LYS A 313 -1.32 -23.93 3.84
CA LYS A 313 -1.24 -25.19 3.12
C LYS A 313 -2.10 -25.12 1.86
N LEU A 314 -1.44 -25.08 0.71
CA LEU A 314 -2.09 -25.14 -0.59
C LEU A 314 -2.34 -26.60 -0.99
N PRO A 315 -3.41 -26.90 -1.75
CA PRO A 315 -3.60 -28.22 -2.33
C PRO A 315 -2.54 -28.51 -3.39
N ALA A 316 -2.43 -29.77 -3.79
CA ALA A 316 -1.66 -30.12 -4.98
C ALA A 316 -2.42 -29.64 -6.23
N PHE A 317 -1.82 -28.72 -6.98
CA PHE A 317 -2.38 -28.25 -8.24
C PHE A 317 -1.98 -29.17 -9.40
N LYS A 318 -2.85 -29.32 -10.41
CA LYS A 318 -2.56 -30.15 -11.60
C LYS A 318 -1.48 -29.52 -12.47
N LYS A 319 -1.39 -28.20 -12.46
CA LYS A 319 -0.34 -27.40 -13.10
C LYS A 319 -0.07 -26.14 -12.28
N ARG A 320 0.96 -25.39 -12.64
CA ARG A 320 1.35 -24.13 -11.97
C ARG A 320 1.48 -22.95 -12.93
N THR A 321 0.93 -23.12 -14.13
CA THR A 321 0.82 -22.09 -15.15
C THR A 321 -0.62 -21.93 -15.58
N ALA A 322 -1.01 -20.70 -15.93
CA ALA A 322 -2.36 -20.41 -16.39
C ALA A 322 -2.38 -19.29 -17.43
N ARG A 323 -3.10 -19.49 -18.54
CA ARG A 323 -3.41 -18.38 -19.44
C ARG A 323 -4.57 -17.57 -18.90
N LEU A 324 -4.30 -16.34 -18.51
CA LEU A 324 -5.31 -15.40 -18.04
C LEU A 324 -5.71 -14.46 -19.20
N ALA A 325 -6.97 -14.50 -19.59
CA ALA A 325 -7.57 -13.55 -20.52
C ALA A 325 -8.40 -12.50 -19.76
N VAL A 326 -8.19 -11.22 -20.07
CA VAL A 326 -8.96 -10.10 -19.53
C VAL A 326 -9.69 -9.42 -20.68
N ILE A 327 -10.98 -9.20 -20.48
CA ILE A 327 -11.88 -8.65 -21.48
C ILE A 327 -12.20 -7.20 -21.10
N ALA A 328 -11.80 -6.28 -21.97
CA ALA A 328 -12.19 -4.88 -21.92
C ALA A 328 -13.43 -4.66 -22.77
N MET A 329 -14.47 -4.10 -22.18
CA MET A 329 -15.77 -3.86 -22.81
C MET A 329 -16.16 -2.38 -22.67
N ASP A 330 -17.02 -1.91 -23.57
CA ASP A 330 -17.65 -0.59 -23.45
C ASP A 330 -18.81 -0.64 -22.42
N PRO A 331 -18.93 0.33 -21.50
CA PRO A 331 -20.03 0.37 -20.54
C PRO A 331 -21.42 0.53 -21.18
N ALA A 332 -21.50 1.01 -22.42
CA ALA A 332 -22.76 1.00 -23.19
C ALA A 332 -23.28 -0.43 -23.43
N ASN A 333 -22.38 -1.42 -23.47
CA ASN A 333 -22.66 -2.84 -23.68
C ASN A 333 -22.80 -3.62 -22.36
N MET A 334 -22.86 -2.91 -21.23
CA MET A 334 -22.99 -3.53 -19.91
C MET A 334 -24.24 -4.42 -19.82
N TRP A 335 -24.08 -5.58 -19.21
CA TRP A 335 -25.20 -6.45 -18.89
C TRP A 335 -26.12 -5.78 -17.86
N ARG A 336 -27.38 -5.57 -18.26
CA ARG A 336 -28.46 -5.03 -17.44
C ARG A 336 -29.61 -6.02 -17.34
N ASN A 337 -30.44 -5.85 -16.31
CA ASN A 337 -31.70 -6.58 -16.19
C ASN A 337 -32.54 -6.46 -17.47
N GLU A 338 -33.36 -7.48 -17.72
CA GLU A 338 -34.28 -7.56 -18.86
C GLU A 338 -33.59 -7.65 -20.25
N GLN A 339 -32.25 -7.67 -20.29
CA GLN A 339 -31.46 -7.70 -21.52
C GLN A 339 -30.51 -8.90 -21.56
N VAL A 340 -30.43 -9.54 -22.74
CA VAL A 340 -29.38 -10.55 -23.00
C VAL A 340 -28.08 -9.80 -23.34
N PRO A 341 -26.95 -10.12 -22.70
CA PRO A 341 -25.71 -9.37 -22.90
C PRO A 341 -24.97 -9.86 -24.15
N GLU A 342 -25.51 -9.61 -25.34
CA GLU A 342 -25.01 -10.17 -26.60
C GLU A 342 -23.54 -9.85 -26.87
N ARG A 343 -23.14 -8.59 -26.68
CA ARG A 343 -21.75 -8.17 -26.92
C ARG A 343 -20.77 -8.82 -25.94
N LEU A 344 -21.16 -8.94 -24.67
CA LEU A 344 -20.41 -9.66 -23.66
C LEU A 344 -20.17 -11.12 -24.08
N LEU A 345 -21.24 -11.80 -24.51
CA LEU A 345 -21.15 -13.19 -24.97
C LEU A 345 -20.26 -13.34 -26.20
N ALA A 346 -20.30 -12.40 -27.14
CA ALA A 346 -19.41 -12.37 -28.30
C ALA A 346 -17.93 -12.19 -27.89
N LEU A 347 -17.64 -11.31 -26.93
CA LEU A 347 -16.29 -11.13 -26.40
C LEU A 347 -15.77 -12.38 -25.67
N LEU A 348 -16.65 -13.14 -25.00
CA LEU A 348 -16.29 -14.45 -24.45
C LEU A 348 -15.93 -15.44 -25.56
N ASP A 349 -16.70 -15.48 -26.65
CA ASP A 349 -16.41 -16.33 -27.81
C ASP A 349 -15.10 -15.90 -28.51
N GLU A 350 -14.75 -14.62 -28.49
CA GLU A 350 -13.44 -14.12 -28.93
C GLU A 350 -12.31 -14.58 -27.99
N ALA A 351 -12.49 -14.45 -26.68
CA ALA A 351 -11.52 -14.91 -25.68
C ALA A 351 -11.29 -16.42 -25.73
N ALA A 352 -12.33 -17.21 -26.05
CA ALA A 352 -12.25 -18.66 -26.23
C ALA A 352 -11.15 -19.08 -27.23
N LYS A 353 -10.91 -18.28 -28.26
CA LYS A 353 -9.89 -18.54 -29.30
C LYS A 353 -8.46 -18.56 -28.74
N LEU A 354 -8.25 -17.97 -27.56
CA LEU A 354 -6.95 -17.94 -26.88
C LEU A 354 -6.68 -19.21 -26.07
N ASN A 355 -7.69 -20.08 -25.91
CA ASN A 355 -7.69 -21.23 -25.00
C ASN A 355 -7.28 -20.84 -23.56
N PRO A 356 -7.97 -19.87 -22.92
CA PRO A 356 -7.61 -19.42 -21.59
C PRO A 356 -7.90 -20.49 -20.54
N ASP A 357 -7.17 -20.42 -19.42
CA ASP A 357 -7.53 -21.14 -18.20
C ASP A 357 -8.53 -20.37 -17.35
N LEU A 358 -8.44 -19.04 -17.41
CA LEU A 358 -9.34 -18.12 -16.75
C LEU A 358 -9.64 -16.91 -17.65
N ALA A 359 -10.90 -16.54 -17.76
CA ALA A 359 -11.35 -15.31 -18.38
C ALA A 359 -11.98 -14.38 -17.33
N LEU A 360 -11.63 -13.09 -17.36
CA LEU A 360 -12.10 -12.06 -16.43
C LEU A 360 -12.81 -10.93 -17.18
N LEU A 361 -13.99 -10.52 -16.70
CA LEU A 361 -14.74 -9.36 -17.17
C LEU A 361 -14.96 -8.33 -16.08
N SER A 362 -15.22 -7.09 -16.51
CA SER A 362 -15.56 -5.99 -15.62
C SER A 362 -16.87 -6.22 -14.87
N GLU A 363 -17.09 -5.41 -13.84
CA GLU A 363 -18.33 -5.35 -13.09
C GLU A 363 -19.52 -5.03 -14.01
N GLN A 364 -20.67 -5.69 -13.82
CA GLN A 364 -21.89 -5.48 -14.60
C GLN A 364 -23.00 -4.86 -13.72
N SER A 365 -24.23 -4.74 -14.24
CA SER A 365 -25.35 -4.17 -13.47
C SER A 365 -26.63 -4.99 -13.66
N ALA A 366 -26.54 -6.28 -13.31
CA ALA A 366 -27.63 -7.24 -13.43
C ALA A 366 -27.90 -7.95 -12.10
N LYS A 367 -29.12 -8.44 -11.92
CA LYS A 367 -29.59 -9.07 -10.69
C LYS A 367 -30.22 -10.43 -10.96
N GLU A 368 -29.88 -11.41 -10.14
CA GLU A 368 -30.36 -12.80 -10.25
C GLU A 368 -31.89 -12.93 -10.18
N GLU A 369 -32.59 -11.96 -9.58
CA GLU A 369 -34.05 -11.96 -9.52
C GLU A 369 -34.71 -11.81 -10.90
N ASP A 370 -34.01 -11.18 -11.85
CA ASP A 370 -34.49 -10.99 -13.22
C ASP A 370 -34.43 -12.29 -14.03
N GLU A 371 -35.52 -12.62 -14.74
CA GLU A 371 -35.62 -13.87 -15.49
C GLU A 371 -34.65 -13.91 -16.68
N THR A 372 -34.48 -12.78 -17.37
CA THR A 372 -33.54 -12.67 -18.49
C THR A 372 -32.10 -12.86 -18.01
N THR A 373 -31.77 -12.30 -16.84
CA THR A 373 -30.47 -12.50 -16.19
C THR A 373 -30.23 -13.97 -15.87
N ARG A 374 -31.20 -14.71 -15.31
CA ARG A 374 -31.05 -16.17 -15.08
C ARG A 374 -30.83 -16.97 -16.37
N LYS A 375 -31.49 -16.59 -17.47
CA LYS A 375 -31.25 -17.22 -18.79
C LYS A 375 -29.83 -16.92 -19.27
N ALA A 376 -29.37 -15.68 -19.12
CA ALA A 376 -28.01 -15.30 -19.48
C ALA A 376 -26.93 -15.97 -18.60
N PHE A 377 -27.22 -16.30 -17.32
CA PHE A 377 -26.32 -17.13 -16.49
C PHE A 377 -26.09 -18.50 -17.13
N ALA A 378 -27.15 -19.14 -17.64
CA ALA A 378 -27.01 -20.42 -18.34
C ALA A 378 -26.17 -20.29 -19.64
N MET A 379 -26.31 -19.17 -20.35
CA MET A 379 -25.49 -18.86 -21.54
C MET A 379 -24.01 -18.67 -21.18
N VAL A 380 -23.72 -18.00 -20.07
CA VAL A 380 -22.36 -17.81 -19.51
C VAL A 380 -21.75 -19.15 -19.10
N ALA A 381 -22.50 -19.98 -18.37
CA ALA A 381 -22.11 -21.33 -17.98
C ALA A 381 -21.77 -22.22 -19.19
N GLU A 382 -22.55 -22.11 -20.28
CA GLU A 382 -22.25 -22.82 -21.53
C GLU A 382 -20.93 -22.38 -22.15
N ARG A 383 -20.60 -21.08 -22.14
CA ARG A 383 -19.29 -20.59 -22.63
C ARG A 383 -18.15 -21.12 -21.77
N ALA A 384 -18.27 -21.07 -20.45
CA ALA A 384 -17.26 -21.63 -19.55
C ALA A 384 -16.98 -23.11 -19.87
N ARG A 385 -18.04 -23.91 -20.11
CA ARG A 385 -17.94 -25.32 -20.55
C ARG A 385 -17.27 -25.50 -21.90
N LYS A 386 -17.65 -24.71 -22.91
CA LYS A 386 -17.07 -24.78 -24.26
C LYS A 386 -15.60 -24.37 -24.27
N MET A 387 -15.27 -23.31 -23.55
CA MET A 387 -13.90 -22.81 -23.36
C MET A 387 -13.06 -23.77 -22.51
N LYS A 388 -13.72 -24.58 -21.67
CA LYS A 388 -13.10 -25.35 -20.59
C LYS A 388 -12.26 -24.45 -19.69
N ALA A 389 -12.78 -23.27 -19.35
CA ALA A 389 -12.06 -22.24 -18.60
C ALA A 389 -12.89 -21.79 -17.40
N TYR A 390 -12.23 -21.30 -16.35
CA TYR A 390 -12.91 -20.53 -15.32
C TYR A 390 -13.34 -19.18 -15.88
N LEU A 391 -14.51 -18.69 -15.50
CA LEU A 391 -15.02 -17.41 -15.97
C LEU A 391 -15.45 -16.55 -14.78
N CYS A 392 -14.82 -15.39 -14.60
CA CYS A 392 -15.12 -14.43 -13.54
C CYS A 392 -15.84 -13.19 -14.10
N ILE A 393 -16.98 -12.85 -13.51
CA ILE A 393 -17.78 -11.67 -13.87
C ILE A 393 -18.25 -10.98 -12.57
N GLY A 394 -18.05 -9.66 -12.47
CA GLY A 394 -18.52 -8.84 -11.34
C GLY A 394 -19.91 -8.25 -11.55
N GLY A 395 -20.48 -7.66 -10.50
CA GLY A 395 -21.69 -6.84 -10.64
C GLY A 395 -22.98 -7.61 -10.84
N LEU A 396 -22.99 -8.90 -10.47
CA LEU A 396 -24.13 -9.79 -10.62
C LEU A 396 -24.82 -10.01 -9.27
N GLY A 397 -25.62 -9.03 -8.85
CA GLY A 397 -26.25 -8.97 -7.54
C GLY A 397 -27.40 -9.97 -7.32
N ASN A 398 -27.92 -9.95 -6.10
CA ASN A 398 -29.13 -10.65 -5.67
C ASN A 398 -29.91 -9.82 -4.62
N LYS A 399 -30.93 -10.40 -3.99
CA LYS A 399 -31.74 -9.77 -2.93
C LYS A 399 -30.91 -9.26 -1.75
N GLU A 400 -29.81 -9.93 -1.44
CA GLU A 400 -28.96 -9.61 -0.30
C GLU A 400 -27.87 -8.63 -0.66
N GLN A 401 -27.23 -8.76 -1.83
CA GLN A 401 -26.04 -8.02 -2.20
C GLN A 401 -26.20 -7.38 -3.56
N MET A 402 -25.92 -6.07 -3.65
CA MET A 402 -26.11 -5.31 -4.88
C MET A 402 -25.13 -5.70 -6.00
N SER A 403 -23.90 -6.07 -5.63
CA SER A 403 -22.83 -6.46 -6.56
C SER A 403 -22.08 -7.66 -5.97
N ILE A 404 -21.94 -8.71 -6.79
CA ILE A 404 -21.22 -9.94 -6.46
C ILE A 404 -20.29 -10.28 -7.62
N ALA A 405 -19.02 -10.54 -7.31
CA ALA A 405 -18.10 -11.24 -8.21
C ALA A 405 -18.35 -12.74 -8.16
N ARG A 406 -18.73 -13.30 -9.31
CA ARG A 406 -19.07 -14.72 -9.46
C ARG A 406 -18.06 -15.41 -10.36
N ILE A 407 -17.74 -16.68 -10.05
CA ILE A 407 -16.88 -17.52 -10.89
C ILE A 407 -17.62 -18.80 -11.27
N TRP A 408 -17.65 -19.07 -12.57
CA TRP A 408 -18.04 -20.36 -13.12
C TRP A 408 -16.81 -21.24 -13.36
N ASP A 409 -16.90 -22.53 -13.04
CA ASP A 409 -15.87 -23.53 -13.32
C ASP A 409 -15.88 -23.99 -14.79
N ARG A 410 -14.98 -24.93 -15.12
CA ARG A 410 -14.80 -25.46 -16.48
C ARG A 410 -15.98 -26.32 -16.94
N GLU A 411 -16.88 -26.71 -16.04
CA GLU A 411 -18.07 -27.50 -16.28
C GLU A 411 -19.32 -26.60 -16.40
N GLY A 412 -19.18 -25.31 -16.07
CA GLY A 412 -20.23 -24.30 -16.08
C GLY A 412 -21.01 -24.18 -14.78
N ASN A 413 -20.51 -24.74 -13.67
CA ASN A 413 -21.12 -24.56 -12.35
C ASN A 413 -20.59 -23.26 -11.73
N GLU A 414 -21.46 -22.49 -11.08
CA GLU A 414 -21.00 -21.38 -10.24
C GLU A 414 -20.35 -21.96 -8.96
N VAL A 415 -19.06 -21.70 -8.76
CA VAL A 415 -18.26 -22.26 -7.66
C VAL A 415 -17.78 -21.22 -6.66
N TYR A 416 -18.00 -19.94 -6.95
CA TYR A 416 -17.55 -18.85 -6.09
C TYR A 416 -18.45 -17.63 -6.24
N GLY A 417 -18.69 -16.95 -5.12
CA GLY A 417 -19.41 -15.69 -5.04
C GLY A 417 -18.88 -14.85 -3.88
N GLN A 418 -18.34 -13.66 -4.19
CA GLN A 418 -17.83 -12.69 -3.23
C GLN A 418 -18.52 -11.34 -3.46
N PRO A 419 -19.34 -10.86 -2.51
CA PRO A 419 -19.95 -9.54 -2.61
C PRO A 419 -18.92 -8.43 -2.42
N LEU A 420 -19.23 -7.25 -2.97
CA LEU A 420 -18.52 -6.02 -2.66
C LEU A 420 -18.67 -5.71 -1.16
N TYR A 421 -17.56 -5.51 -0.45
CA TYR A 421 -17.58 -5.39 1.02
C TYR A 421 -18.36 -4.18 1.52
N TRP A 422 -18.46 -3.14 0.70
CA TRP A 422 -19.00 -1.85 1.09
C TRP A 422 -20.50 -1.82 1.38
N VAL A 423 -21.29 -2.70 0.77
CA VAL A 423 -22.76 -2.54 0.79
C VAL A 423 -23.38 -3.01 2.10
N LYS A 424 -22.91 -4.14 2.64
CA LYS A 424 -23.43 -4.73 3.89
C LYS A 424 -22.35 -5.32 4.80
N GLY A 425 -21.08 -5.26 4.39
CA GLY A 425 -20.04 -6.10 4.97
C GLY A 425 -20.35 -7.60 4.78
N PHE A 426 -19.45 -8.42 5.29
CA PHE A 426 -19.63 -9.86 5.40
C PHE A 426 -18.63 -10.40 6.43
N PRO A 427 -18.91 -11.55 7.07
CA PRO A 427 -18.09 -12.05 8.18
C PRO A 427 -16.76 -12.67 7.71
N GLU A 428 -16.66 -13.07 6.43
CA GLU A 428 -15.50 -13.78 5.92
C GLU A 428 -15.22 -13.50 4.44
N LEU A 429 -13.93 -13.35 4.11
CA LEU A 429 -13.42 -13.33 2.74
C LEU A 429 -13.16 -14.73 2.20
N LYS A 430 -13.62 -15.05 0.99
CA LYS A 430 -13.48 -16.38 0.40
C LYS A 430 -12.23 -16.50 -0.49
N VAL A 431 -11.77 -17.74 -0.66
CA VAL A 431 -10.75 -18.14 -1.65
C VAL A 431 -11.26 -19.37 -2.40
N LEU A 432 -10.78 -19.57 -3.63
CA LEU A 432 -11.13 -20.71 -4.49
C LEU A 432 -9.86 -21.44 -4.93
N ASP A 433 -9.77 -22.73 -4.65
CA ASP A 433 -8.72 -23.58 -5.22
C ASP A 433 -9.12 -24.02 -6.62
N THR A 434 -8.37 -23.57 -7.65
CA THR A 434 -8.52 -24.04 -9.03
C THR A 434 -7.60 -25.24 -9.27
N ASP A 435 -7.49 -25.68 -10.53
CA ASP A 435 -6.52 -26.70 -10.92
C ASP A 435 -5.09 -26.15 -11.10
N PHE A 436 -4.89 -24.83 -11.00
CA PHE A 436 -3.59 -24.19 -11.20
C PHE A 436 -3.08 -23.33 -10.04
N ALA A 437 -3.98 -22.70 -9.28
CA ALA A 437 -3.62 -21.83 -8.15
C ALA A 437 -4.80 -21.63 -7.20
N ARG A 438 -4.53 -21.11 -6.01
CA ARG A 438 -5.58 -20.53 -5.16
C ARG A 438 -5.85 -19.09 -5.61
N ILE A 439 -7.09 -18.78 -5.93
CA ILE A 439 -7.51 -17.47 -6.43
C ILE A 439 -8.56 -16.84 -5.52
N ALA A 440 -8.78 -15.54 -5.66
CA ALA A 440 -9.84 -14.81 -4.95
C ALA A 440 -10.31 -13.60 -5.76
N CYS A 441 -11.37 -12.96 -5.29
CA CYS A 441 -11.83 -11.68 -5.84
C CYS A 441 -11.76 -10.59 -4.78
N HIS A 442 -11.18 -9.45 -5.15
CA HIS A 442 -11.53 -8.14 -4.59
C HIS A 442 -12.29 -7.39 -5.68
N SER A 443 -13.31 -6.60 -5.41
CA SER A 443 -14.06 -5.94 -6.48
C SER A 443 -14.10 -4.45 -6.27
N CYS A 444 -13.70 -3.70 -7.28
CA CYS A 444 -13.97 -2.27 -7.39
C CYS A 444 -13.52 -1.49 -6.13
N GLY A 445 -14.46 -1.13 -5.27
CA GLY A 445 -14.18 -0.42 -4.02
C GLY A 445 -13.27 -1.15 -3.03
N ASP A 446 -13.21 -2.48 -3.07
CA ASP A 446 -12.36 -3.27 -2.16
C ASP A 446 -10.88 -2.87 -2.25
N LEU A 447 -10.43 -2.37 -3.42
CA LEU A 447 -9.08 -1.86 -3.68
C LEU A 447 -8.62 -0.80 -2.65
N TYR A 448 -9.54 0.03 -2.18
CA TYR A 448 -9.24 1.13 -1.27
C TYR A 448 -9.06 0.68 0.19
N THR A 449 -9.14 -0.63 0.45
CA THR A 449 -8.96 -1.24 1.77
C THR A 449 -7.83 -2.26 1.71
N PRO A 450 -6.56 -1.90 2.02
CA PRO A 450 -5.42 -2.81 1.89
C PRO A 450 -5.55 -4.11 2.69
N MET A 451 -6.31 -4.06 3.79
CA MET A 451 -6.60 -5.21 4.65
C MET A 451 -7.39 -6.31 3.95
N PHE A 452 -8.18 -5.95 2.93
CA PHE A 452 -8.95 -6.90 2.14
C PHE A 452 -8.00 -7.83 1.37
N ASP A 453 -7.11 -7.25 0.56
CA ASP A 453 -6.10 -8.00 -0.20
C ASP A 453 -5.15 -8.76 0.73
N ARG A 454 -4.78 -8.15 1.85
CA ARG A 454 -3.97 -8.83 2.88
C ARG A 454 -4.63 -10.09 3.36
N THR A 455 -5.91 -10.04 3.68
CA THR A 455 -6.65 -11.19 4.20
C THR A 455 -6.71 -12.31 3.17
N LEU A 456 -7.00 -11.98 1.91
CA LEU A 456 -6.99 -12.96 0.80
C LEU A 456 -5.61 -13.61 0.65
N ALA A 457 -4.55 -12.82 0.71
CA ALA A 457 -3.19 -13.30 0.57
C ALA A 457 -2.72 -14.15 1.78
N VAL A 458 -3.14 -13.82 3.01
CA VAL A 458 -2.95 -14.65 4.21
C VAL A 458 -3.66 -15.99 4.06
N LYS A 459 -4.86 -16.01 3.47
CA LYS A 459 -5.59 -17.24 3.13
C LYS A 459 -4.97 -18.04 1.97
N GLY A 460 -3.92 -17.51 1.35
CA GLY A 460 -3.12 -18.19 0.34
C GLY A 460 -3.49 -17.86 -1.09
N ALA A 461 -4.30 -16.82 -1.35
CA ALA A 461 -4.53 -16.36 -2.71
C ALA A 461 -3.21 -15.99 -3.38
N GLU A 462 -3.00 -16.51 -4.59
CA GLU A 462 -1.84 -16.28 -5.46
C GLU A 462 -2.18 -15.36 -6.64
N LEU A 463 -3.48 -15.31 -7.02
CA LEU A 463 -4.07 -14.40 -7.98
C LEU A 463 -5.34 -13.77 -7.37
N ILE A 464 -5.41 -12.45 -7.38
CA ILE A 464 -6.60 -11.67 -7.01
C ILE A 464 -7.21 -11.09 -8.28
N LEU A 465 -8.48 -11.36 -8.50
CA LEU A 465 -9.27 -10.88 -9.63
C LEU A 465 -10.08 -9.66 -9.22
N ASP A 466 -10.08 -8.63 -10.05
CA ASP A 466 -10.80 -7.38 -9.87
C ASP A 466 -11.74 -7.11 -11.04
N PRO A 467 -12.95 -7.68 -11.02
CA PRO A 467 -14.00 -7.25 -11.92
C PRO A 467 -14.53 -5.90 -11.45
N SER A 468 -14.24 -4.83 -12.19
CA SER A 468 -14.25 -3.48 -11.65
C SER A 468 -15.10 -2.49 -12.44
N GLN A 469 -15.88 -1.68 -11.71
CA GLN A 469 -16.36 -0.36 -12.12
C GLN A 469 -15.77 0.72 -11.18
N MET A 470 -14.47 0.65 -10.90
CA MET A 470 -13.77 1.59 -10.03
C MET A 470 -14.10 3.05 -10.28
N TRP A 471 -14.57 3.69 -9.21
CA TRP A 471 -14.61 5.13 -9.03
C TRP A 471 -13.42 5.49 -8.15
N GLY A 472 -12.69 6.55 -8.47
CA GLY A 472 -11.51 6.96 -7.70
C GLY A 472 -11.29 8.47 -7.84
N PRO A 473 -10.37 9.08 -7.08
CA PRO A 473 -10.02 10.49 -7.28
C PRO A 473 -9.50 10.77 -8.70
N ASN A 474 -8.89 9.76 -9.34
CA ASN A 474 -8.57 9.68 -10.76
C ASN A 474 -8.03 8.28 -11.09
N GLY A 475 -7.88 7.98 -12.37
CA GLY A 475 -7.42 6.67 -12.82
C GLY A 475 -5.99 6.31 -12.41
N ARG A 476 -5.11 7.31 -12.29
CA ARG A 476 -3.70 7.09 -11.92
C ARG A 476 -3.56 6.58 -10.49
N VAL A 477 -4.38 7.08 -9.57
CA VAL A 477 -4.42 6.58 -8.19
C VAL A 477 -4.87 5.11 -8.17
N ASN A 478 -5.85 4.73 -8.98
CA ASN A 478 -6.35 3.36 -9.03
C ASN A 478 -5.28 2.39 -9.58
N GLU A 479 -4.61 2.76 -10.67
CA GLU A 479 -3.45 2.00 -11.17
C GLU A 479 -2.36 1.85 -10.09
N THR A 480 -1.99 2.95 -9.44
CA THR A 480 -1.03 2.96 -8.34
C THR A 480 -1.41 1.99 -7.23
N LEU A 481 -2.68 1.99 -6.81
CA LEU A 481 -3.15 1.11 -5.75
C LEU A 481 -3.11 -0.36 -6.21
N LEU A 482 -3.54 -0.69 -7.42
CA LEU A 482 -3.44 -2.06 -7.96
C LEU A 482 -1.99 -2.58 -7.90
N ARG A 483 -1.03 -1.74 -8.29
CA ARG A 483 0.40 -2.05 -8.22
C ARG A 483 0.86 -2.24 -6.77
N ALA A 484 0.47 -1.34 -5.87
CA ALA A 484 0.81 -1.46 -4.45
C ALA A 484 0.23 -2.72 -3.80
N ARG A 485 -1.04 -3.07 -4.07
CA ARG A 485 -1.66 -4.30 -3.54
C ARG A 485 -0.95 -5.56 -4.02
N ALA A 486 -0.50 -5.58 -5.27
CA ALA A 486 0.28 -6.69 -5.80
C ALA A 486 1.63 -6.84 -5.08
N ILE A 487 2.36 -5.73 -4.90
CA ILE A 487 3.66 -5.70 -4.20
C ILE A 487 3.51 -6.11 -2.73
N ASP A 488 2.56 -5.49 -2.02
CA ASP A 488 2.29 -5.72 -0.60
C ASP A 488 2.09 -7.21 -0.34
N ASN A 489 1.35 -7.88 -1.22
CA ASN A 489 0.92 -9.26 -1.02
C ASN A 489 1.75 -10.29 -1.77
N GLY A 490 2.68 -9.87 -2.63
CA GLY A 490 3.39 -10.76 -3.54
C GLY A 490 2.42 -11.67 -4.31
N VAL A 491 1.36 -11.09 -4.87
CA VAL A 491 0.30 -11.75 -5.65
C VAL A 491 0.23 -11.17 -7.06
N TRP A 492 -0.28 -11.97 -7.99
CA TRP A 492 -0.81 -11.43 -9.23
C TRP A 492 -2.13 -10.69 -8.96
N ILE A 493 -2.35 -9.57 -9.65
CA ILE A 493 -3.64 -8.87 -9.67
C ILE A 493 -4.08 -8.69 -11.12
N ALA A 494 -5.33 -9.05 -11.41
CA ALA A 494 -5.94 -8.85 -12.72
C ALA A 494 -7.17 -7.98 -12.59
N CYS A 495 -7.13 -6.78 -13.17
CA CYS A 495 -8.23 -5.84 -13.20
C CYS A 495 -8.89 -5.84 -14.57
N ALA A 496 -10.19 -6.13 -14.61
CA ALA A 496 -11.05 -5.86 -15.76
C ALA A 496 -11.88 -4.62 -15.47
N HIS A 497 -11.60 -3.56 -16.20
CA HIS A 497 -12.24 -2.26 -16.07
C HIS A 497 -12.71 -1.73 -17.43
N TRP A 498 -13.69 -0.84 -17.40
CA TRP A 498 -14.30 -0.22 -18.57
C TRP A 498 -13.28 0.51 -19.45
N ASN A 499 -13.39 0.34 -20.76
CA ASN A 499 -12.47 0.93 -21.74
C ASN A 499 -12.55 2.47 -21.84
N SER A 500 -13.66 3.05 -21.39
CA SER A 500 -13.99 4.48 -21.51
C SER A 500 -13.68 5.29 -20.25
N SER A 501 -12.95 4.69 -19.29
CA SER A 501 -12.53 5.36 -18.06
C SER A 501 -11.43 6.40 -18.30
N ASP A 502 -10.84 6.96 -17.25
CA ASP A 502 -9.66 7.84 -17.35
C ASP A 502 -8.52 7.14 -18.14
N PRO A 503 -7.73 7.85 -18.98
CA PRO A 503 -6.65 7.23 -19.75
C PRO A 503 -5.62 6.43 -18.95
N SER A 504 -5.47 6.78 -17.66
CA SER A 504 -4.57 6.11 -16.72
C SER A 504 -5.18 4.86 -16.09
N LEU A 505 -6.52 4.74 -16.05
CA LEU A 505 -7.19 3.53 -15.56
C LEU A 505 -7.73 2.70 -16.72
N ARG A 506 -7.18 1.50 -16.83
CA ARG A 506 -7.53 0.53 -17.86
C ARG A 506 -7.66 -0.84 -17.21
N SER A 507 -8.09 -1.81 -18.00
CA SER A 507 -7.92 -3.19 -17.58
C SER A 507 -6.42 -3.52 -17.58
N LEU A 508 -5.90 -4.13 -16.52
CA LEU A 508 -4.46 -4.36 -16.31
C LEU A 508 -4.22 -5.75 -15.71
N ILE A 509 -3.11 -6.37 -16.08
CA ILE A 509 -2.56 -7.55 -15.40
C ILE A 509 -1.24 -7.13 -14.77
N VAL A 510 -1.16 -7.23 -13.44
CA VAL A 510 -0.05 -6.76 -12.62
C VAL A 510 0.60 -7.95 -11.93
N ASP A 511 1.93 -8.01 -12.00
CA ASP A 511 2.71 -9.08 -11.37
C ASP A 511 2.97 -8.82 -9.87
N PRO A 512 3.51 -9.81 -9.13
CA PRO A 512 3.86 -9.66 -7.73
C PRO A 512 4.88 -8.54 -7.37
N TYR A 513 5.52 -7.91 -8.36
CA TYR A 513 6.42 -6.75 -8.22
C TYR A 513 5.74 -5.42 -8.55
N GLY A 514 4.43 -5.45 -8.80
CA GLY A 514 3.69 -4.28 -9.22
C GLY A 514 4.04 -3.83 -10.63
N GLN A 515 4.62 -4.70 -11.46
CA GLN A 515 4.88 -4.43 -12.87
C GLN A 515 3.63 -4.73 -13.68
N VAL A 516 3.26 -3.79 -14.56
CA VAL A 516 2.14 -3.98 -15.49
C VAL A 516 2.60 -4.86 -16.64
N MET A 517 2.11 -6.09 -16.68
CA MET A 517 2.51 -7.10 -17.67
C MET A 517 1.72 -6.99 -18.97
N ALA A 518 0.45 -6.59 -18.86
CA ALA A 518 -0.39 -6.28 -20.01
C ALA A 518 -1.50 -5.31 -19.59
N GLY A 519 -2.05 -4.58 -20.56
CA GLY A 519 -3.18 -3.70 -20.33
C GLY A 519 -4.01 -3.51 -21.60
N SER A 520 -5.27 -3.15 -21.41
CA SER A 520 -6.13 -2.80 -22.53
C SER A 520 -5.66 -1.53 -23.23
N LYS A 521 -6.08 -1.37 -24.48
CA LYS A 521 -5.93 -0.10 -25.19
C LYS A 521 -7.03 0.86 -24.71
N PHE A 522 -6.67 2.13 -24.60
CA PHE A 522 -7.61 3.18 -24.22
C PHE A 522 -8.76 3.27 -25.22
N GLN A 523 -10.01 3.31 -24.72
CA GLN A 523 -11.24 3.39 -25.52
C GLN A 523 -11.38 2.29 -26.60
N GLN A 524 -10.83 1.11 -26.35
CA GLN A 524 -10.98 -0.03 -27.25
C GLN A 524 -11.51 -1.24 -26.49
N GLU A 525 -12.53 -1.86 -27.06
CA GLU A 525 -12.95 -3.20 -26.64
C GLU A 525 -11.94 -4.24 -27.12
N GLY A 526 -11.89 -5.37 -26.42
CA GLY A 526 -11.16 -6.54 -26.87
C GLY A 526 -10.64 -7.39 -25.73
N VAL A 527 -9.83 -8.37 -26.10
CA VAL A 527 -9.25 -9.34 -25.18
C VAL A 527 -7.74 -9.20 -25.21
N PHE A 528 -7.13 -9.11 -24.03
CA PHE A 528 -5.69 -9.20 -23.86
C PHE A 528 -5.38 -10.27 -22.82
N TRP A 529 -4.17 -10.81 -22.83
CA TRP A 529 -3.84 -11.98 -22.03
C TRP A 529 -2.37 -12.03 -21.64
N VAL A 530 -2.08 -12.77 -20.58
CA VAL A 530 -0.72 -13.12 -20.11
C VAL A 530 -0.73 -14.58 -19.67
N ASP A 531 0.36 -15.31 -19.96
CA ASP A 531 0.63 -16.61 -19.36
C ASP A 531 1.29 -16.40 -18.00
N LEU A 532 0.58 -16.78 -16.94
CA LEU A 532 1.04 -16.68 -15.55
C LEU A 532 1.86 -17.92 -15.18
N ASP A 533 2.92 -17.70 -14.42
CA ASP A 533 3.71 -18.74 -13.77
C ASP A 533 3.69 -18.50 -12.25
N PHE A 534 3.06 -19.42 -11.51
CA PHE A 534 2.93 -19.35 -10.06
C PHE A 534 4.11 -19.96 -9.31
N ASP A 535 5.02 -20.65 -10.03
CA ASP A 535 6.26 -21.18 -9.45
C ASP A 535 7.46 -20.24 -9.67
N ASN A 536 7.33 -19.27 -10.60
CA ASN A 536 8.30 -18.20 -10.76
C ASN A 536 8.28 -17.22 -9.57
N LYS A 537 8.90 -17.64 -8.48
CA LYS A 537 9.06 -16.84 -7.27
C LYS A 537 10.00 -15.68 -7.55
N ARG A 538 9.43 -14.48 -7.52
CA ARG A 538 10.18 -13.24 -7.62
C ARG A 538 11.27 -13.14 -6.52
N VAL A 539 12.44 -12.60 -6.89
CA VAL A 539 13.68 -12.62 -6.10
C VAL A 539 13.89 -11.37 -5.23
N TYR A 540 13.98 -11.54 -3.92
CA TYR A 540 14.46 -10.46 -3.07
C TYR A 540 15.97 -10.30 -3.22
N TYR A 541 16.44 -9.06 -3.17
CA TYR A 541 17.85 -8.71 -3.27
C TYR A 541 18.41 -8.53 -1.86
N GLU A 542 19.42 -9.32 -1.49
CA GLU A 542 20.04 -9.23 -0.16
C GLU A 542 21.53 -9.50 -0.17
N GLY A 543 22.25 -8.95 0.81
CA GLY A 543 23.67 -9.23 0.99
C GLY A 543 24.54 -8.76 -0.19
N LYS A 544 25.63 -9.48 -0.45
CA LYS A 544 26.53 -9.23 -1.59
C LYS A 544 26.70 -10.51 -2.39
N GLN A 545 26.67 -10.40 -3.72
CA GLN A 545 27.12 -11.47 -4.60
C GLN A 545 28.57 -11.82 -4.29
N ALA A 546 28.91 -13.12 -4.38
CA ALA A 546 30.25 -13.62 -4.14
C ALA A 546 31.28 -13.01 -5.10
N GLU A 547 30.90 -12.86 -6.37
CA GLU A 547 31.72 -12.25 -7.41
C GLU A 547 31.19 -10.86 -7.74
N GLN A 548 31.85 -9.83 -7.21
CA GLN A 548 31.54 -8.45 -7.53
C GLN A 548 32.23 -8.05 -8.84
N PRO A 549 31.51 -7.37 -9.75
CA PRO A 549 32.11 -6.91 -11.00
C PRO A 549 33.21 -5.88 -10.71
N LYS A 550 34.33 -5.94 -11.46
CA LYS A 550 35.40 -4.94 -11.31
C LYS A 550 35.14 -3.77 -12.24
N ARG A 551 35.35 -2.55 -11.72
CA ARG A 551 35.23 -1.33 -12.51
C ARG A 551 36.17 -1.38 -13.72
N GLY A 552 35.63 -1.09 -14.91
CA GLY A 552 36.40 -1.03 -16.15
C GLY A 552 36.53 -2.35 -16.92
N GLU A 553 35.91 -3.44 -16.46
CA GLU A 553 35.75 -4.66 -17.26
C GLU A 553 34.77 -4.42 -18.42
N THR A 554 35.03 -5.05 -19.58
CA THR A 554 34.25 -4.85 -20.80
C THR A 554 32.77 -5.16 -20.58
N GLY A 555 31.91 -4.16 -20.80
CA GLY A 555 30.46 -4.30 -20.66
C GLY A 555 29.90 -3.92 -19.30
N ILE A 556 30.75 -3.54 -18.35
CA ILE A 556 30.36 -3.04 -17.03
C ILE A 556 30.64 -1.53 -17.02
N PRO A 557 29.60 -0.68 -17.00
CA PRO A 557 29.81 0.77 -16.98
C PRO A 557 30.66 1.19 -15.77
N SER A 558 31.54 2.18 -15.94
CA SER A 558 32.47 2.63 -14.89
C SER A 558 31.81 3.17 -13.61
N TYR A 559 30.49 3.41 -13.65
CA TYR A 559 29.68 3.85 -12.51
C TYR A 559 29.06 2.71 -11.69
N TYR A 560 29.37 1.45 -12.00
CA TYR A 560 28.87 0.30 -11.26
C TYR A 560 29.32 0.31 -9.79
N THR A 561 28.42 -0.04 -8.88
CA THR A 561 28.72 -0.12 -7.44
C THR A 561 29.30 -1.51 -7.11
N GLU A 562 30.30 -1.58 -6.22
CA GLU A 562 30.99 -2.82 -5.82
C GLU A 562 30.23 -3.56 -4.69
N ASP A 563 28.90 -3.48 -4.74
CA ASP A 563 27.98 -3.99 -3.73
C ASP A 563 26.70 -4.58 -4.32
N LEU A 564 26.80 -5.22 -5.49
CA LEU A 564 25.68 -5.95 -6.08
C LEU A 564 25.08 -6.94 -5.09
N PRO A 565 23.76 -6.90 -4.88
CA PRO A 565 23.07 -7.82 -4.00
C PRO A 565 22.87 -9.19 -4.64
N GLU A 566 22.87 -10.22 -3.81
CA GLU A 566 22.51 -11.58 -4.23
C GLU A 566 21.01 -11.65 -4.52
N GLN A 567 20.62 -12.34 -5.60
CA GLN A 567 19.22 -12.63 -5.89
C GLN A 567 18.79 -13.87 -5.14
N LYS A 568 17.82 -13.74 -4.23
CA LYS A 568 17.29 -14.88 -3.49
C LYS A 568 15.79 -15.01 -3.70
N ALA A 569 15.35 -16.20 -4.09
CA ALA A 569 13.94 -16.48 -4.31
C ALA A 569 13.08 -16.16 -3.06
N GLY A 570 11.83 -15.78 -3.31
CA GLY A 570 10.80 -15.71 -2.27
C GLY A 570 10.54 -14.31 -1.71
N TRP A 571 10.30 -13.32 -2.57
CA TRP A 571 9.82 -11.99 -2.14
C TRP A 571 8.60 -12.07 -1.23
N ARG A 572 7.57 -12.82 -1.65
CA ARG A 572 6.33 -13.00 -0.89
C ARG A 572 6.62 -13.54 0.50
N GLU A 573 7.37 -14.64 0.58
CA GLU A 573 7.73 -15.29 1.85
C GLU A 573 8.44 -14.32 2.78
N ARG A 574 9.31 -13.46 2.25
CA ARG A 574 10.05 -12.47 3.04
C ARG A 574 9.15 -11.37 3.57
N VAL A 575 8.28 -10.79 2.74
CA VAL A 575 7.31 -9.78 3.20
C VAL A 575 6.44 -10.37 4.31
N PHE A 576 5.92 -11.60 4.13
CA PHE A 576 5.07 -12.25 5.12
C PHE A 576 5.82 -12.63 6.41
N ALA A 577 7.04 -13.13 6.30
CA ALA A 577 7.85 -13.51 7.46
C ALA A 577 8.29 -12.32 8.31
N ARG A 578 8.30 -11.11 7.76
CA ARG A 578 8.69 -9.89 8.47
C ARG A 578 7.52 -9.11 9.04
N ARG A 579 6.27 -9.55 8.82
CA ARG A 579 5.08 -8.92 9.42
C ARG A 579 5.04 -9.15 10.93
N ARG A 580 4.42 -8.20 11.63
CA ARG A 580 4.30 -8.18 13.10
C ARG A 580 2.85 -7.91 13.53
N PRO A 581 1.96 -8.91 13.41
CA PRO A 581 0.53 -8.80 13.74
C PRO A 581 0.26 -8.32 15.16
N GLU A 582 1.17 -8.59 16.09
CA GLU A 582 1.12 -8.10 17.46
C GLU A 582 1.11 -6.56 17.56
N LEU A 583 1.64 -5.87 16.55
CA LEU A 583 1.64 -4.42 16.46
C LEU A 583 0.39 -3.85 15.78
N TYR A 584 -0.36 -4.68 15.05
CA TYR A 584 -1.47 -4.23 14.21
C TYR A 584 -2.79 -4.17 14.99
N GLY A 585 -3.05 -5.19 15.81
CA GLY A 585 -4.31 -5.36 16.53
C GLY A 585 -5.54 -5.44 15.61
N ILE A 586 -6.73 -5.57 16.19
CA ILE A 586 -7.98 -5.39 15.43
C ILE A 586 -8.21 -3.88 15.30
N ILE A 587 -7.95 -3.34 14.11
CA ILE A 587 -8.26 -1.95 13.77
C ILE A 587 -9.76 -1.73 14.02
N PRO A 588 -10.16 -0.87 14.98
CA PRO A 588 -11.56 -0.78 15.39
C PRO A 588 -12.42 -0.22 14.25
N THR A 589 -13.65 -0.74 14.13
CA THR A 589 -14.64 -0.25 13.17
C THR A 589 -15.00 1.22 13.39
N ALA A 590 -14.97 1.70 14.63
CA ALA A 590 -15.21 3.11 14.97
C ALA A 590 -14.27 3.58 16.08
N ASN A 591 -13.69 4.78 15.91
CA ASN A 591 -13.06 5.55 16.96
C ASN A 591 -13.18 7.05 16.66
N ASP A 592 -12.71 7.92 17.54
CA ASP A 592 -12.81 9.38 17.35
C ASP A 592 -12.20 9.85 16.02
N VAL A 593 -11.16 9.17 15.53
CA VAL A 593 -10.50 9.48 14.26
C VAL A 593 -11.38 9.12 13.07
N THR A 594 -11.94 7.90 13.02
CA THR A 594 -12.83 7.51 11.91
C THR A 594 -14.14 8.29 11.96
N MET A 595 -14.61 8.65 13.15
CA MET A 595 -15.82 9.45 13.34
C MET A 595 -15.64 10.93 12.93
N LYS A 596 -14.44 11.51 13.05
CA LYS A 596 -14.13 12.88 12.54
C LYS A 596 -14.45 13.03 11.05
N TYR A 597 -14.31 11.93 10.31
CA TYR A 597 -14.52 11.88 8.87
C TYR A 597 -15.94 11.44 8.49
N ARG A 598 -16.78 11.00 9.42
CA ARG A 598 -18.13 10.50 9.09
C ARG A 598 -19.06 11.67 8.71
N PRO A 599 -19.73 11.63 7.54
CA PRO A 599 -20.73 12.64 7.21
C PRO A 599 -21.92 12.55 8.18
N ALA A 600 -22.47 13.71 8.57
CA ALA A 600 -23.58 13.79 9.51
C ALA A 600 -24.89 13.16 8.97
N LYS A 601 -25.03 13.05 7.64
CA LYS A 601 -26.13 12.37 6.94
C LYS A 601 -25.51 11.43 5.89
N SER A 602 -25.52 10.12 6.14
CA SER A 602 -25.27 9.11 5.10
C SER A 602 -26.48 8.19 4.99
N PRO A 603 -26.94 7.85 3.77
CA PRO A 603 -28.02 6.89 3.56
C PRO A 603 -27.66 5.48 4.05
N PHE A 604 -26.36 5.19 4.25
CA PHE A 604 -25.86 3.93 4.79
C PHE A 604 -25.67 3.95 6.33
N ASN A 605 -25.88 5.11 6.99
CA ASN A 605 -25.84 5.25 8.45
C ASN A 605 -27.18 4.92 9.15
N GLN A 606 -28.17 4.35 8.45
CA GLN A 606 -29.51 4.09 9.00
C GLN A 606 -29.67 2.73 9.69
N GLN A 607 -28.58 2.06 10.07
CA GLN A 607 -28.61 0.80 10.83
C GLN A 607 -27.93 0.92 12.18
#